data_AF-A0A9Q4GBT5-F1
#
_entry.id   AF-A0A9Q4GBT5-F1
#
_cell.length_a   1.000
_cell.length_b   1.000
_cell.length_c   1.000
_cell.angle_alpha   90.00
_cell.angle_beta   90.00
_cell.angle_gamma   90.00
#
_symmetry.space_group_name_H-M   'P 1'
#
loop_
_entity.id
_entity.type
_entity.pdbx_description
1 polymer ?
#
loop_
_entity_poly.entity_id
_entity_poly.type
_entity_poly.pdbx_seq_one_letter_code
_entity_poly.pdbx_strand_id
1 'polypeptide(L)'
;MTTLPPPSVKPFPEDSLEKQVYNIVEKYKENIPIMNDRNRLGYNLFKYMSGEGDSPEILVKSTKIKIVGMTKEELAAKLTADLKTVKK
;
A
#
# COMPACT_ATOMS: atom_id res chain seq x y z
N MET A 1 34.23 -22.58 -10.64
CA MET A 1 33.18 -21.55 -10.55
C MET A 1 32.73 -21.45 -9.10
N THR A 2 33.39 -20.63 -8.29
CA THR A 2 33.01 -20.37 -6.89
C THR A 2 32.09 -19.16 -6.87
N THR A 3 30.78 -19.38 -6.78
CA THR A 3 29.80 -18.29 -6.64
C THR A 3 29.79 -17.82 -5.19
N LEU A 4 30.13 -16.55 -4.97
CA LEU A 4 30.00 -15.89 -3.67
C LEU A 4 28.54 -16.01 -3.17
N PRO A 5 28.32 -16.10 -1.85
CA PRO A 5 26.99 -16.08 -1.29
C PRO A 5 26.26 -14.78 -1.70
N PRO A 6 24.94 -14.84 -1.93
CA PRO A 6 24.16 -13.68 -2.32
C PRO A 6 24.30 -12.59 -1.23
N PRO A 7 24.37 -11.31 -1.64
CA PRO A 7 24.46 -10.20 -0.71
C PRO A 7 23.29 -10.24 0.28
N SER A 8 23.58 -10.01 1.56
CA SER A 8 22.56 -9.98 2.61
C SER A 8 21.53 -8.89 2.31
N VAL A 9 20.27 -9.30 2.17
CA VAL A 9 19.14 -8.37 2.01
C VAL A 9 18.93 -7.70 3.36
N LYS A 10 19.05 -6.37 3.42
CA LYS A 10 18.62 -5.60 4.59
C LYS A 10 17.10 -5.53 4.55
N PRO A 11 16.37 -6.20 5.46
CA PRO A 11 14.93 -6.05 5.52
C PRO A 11 14.60 -4.61 5.88
N PHE A 12 13.50 -4.11 5.32
CA PHE A 12 12.97 -2.81 5.70
C PHE A 12 12.69 -2.79 7.22
N PRO A 13 12.98 -1.68 7.93
CA PRO A 13 12.63 -1.53 9.33
C PRO A 13 11.14 -1.79 9.53
N GLU A 14 10.76 -2.57 10.54
CA GLU A 14 9.36 -2.93 10.77
C GLU A 14 8.50 -1.74 11.20
N ASP A 15 9.13 -0.72 11.78
CA ASP A 15 8.53 0.56 12.17
C ASP A 15 8.43 1.58 11.03
N SER A 16 8.89 1.25 9.82
CA SER A 16 8.72 2.17 8.69
C SER A 16 7.24 2.31 8.34
N LEU A 17 6.77 3.56 8.25
CA LEU A 17 5.43 3.93 7.76
C LEU A 17 5.04 3.15 6.51
N GLU A 18 6.01 2.92 5.62
CA GLU A 18 5.86 2.15 4.40
C GLU A 18 5.34 0.72 4.70
N LYS A 19 6.00 -0.05 5.58
CA LYS A 19 5.58 -1.43 5.91
C LYS A 19 4.20 -1.47 6.57
N GLN A 20 3.86 -0.49 7.40
CA GLN A 20 2.52 -0.38 7.99
C GLN A 20 1.45 -0.12 6.93
N VAL A 21 1.71 0.78 5.98
CA VAL A 21 0.79 1.08 4.86
C VAL A 21 0.64 -0.12 3.94
N TYR A 22 1.72 -0.82 3.60
CA TYR A 22 1.66 -2.02 2.78
C TYR A 22 0.87 -3.15 3.47
N ASN A 23 1.04 -3.34 4.78
CA ASN A 23 0.24 -4.30 5.55
C ASN A 23 -1.25 -3.96 5.54
N ILE A 24 -1.62 -2.68 5.61
CA ILE A 24 -3.02 -2.24 5.49
C ILE A 24 -3.58 -2.65 4.13
N VAL A 25 -2.87 -2.35 3.04
CA VAL A 25 -3.30 -2.70 1.68
C VAL A 25 -3.37 -4.22 1.47
N GLU A 26 -2.49 -4.98 2.13
CA GLU A 26 -2.50 -6.43 2.06
C GLU A 26 -3.75 -7.07 2.69
N LYS A 27 -4.37 -6.44 3.70
CA LYS A 27 -5.68 -6.87 4.23
C LYS A 27 -6.76 -6.87 3.15
N TYR A 28 -6.66 -5.95 2.18
CA TYR A 28 -7.60 -5.83 1.06
C TYR A 28 -7.23 -6.69 -0.15
N LYS A 29 -6.35 -7.70 0.00
CA LYS A 29 -6.00 -8.65 -1.09
C LYS A 29 -7.19 -9.35 -1.72
N GLU A 30 -8.26 -9.56 -0.96
CA GLU A 30 -9.48 -10.20 -1.45
C GLU A 30 -10.26 -9.27 -2.38
N ASN A 31 -10.21 -7.96 -2.11
CA ASN A 31 -10.84 -6.94 -2.94
C ASN A 31 -9.94 -6.49 -4.11
N ILE A 32 -8.62 -6.55 -3.94
CA ILE A 32 -7.62 -6.18 -4.94
C ILE A 32 -6.77 -7.42 -5.26
N PRO A 33 -7.26 -8.33 -6.12
CA PRO A 33 -6.57 -9.59 -6.40
C PRO A 33 -5.20 -9.36 -7.05
N ILE A 34 -5.05 -8.28 -7.82
CA ILE A 34 -3.81 -7.96 -8.53
C ILE A 34 -2.77 -7.41 -7.53
N MET A 35 -1.66 -8.12 -7.38
CA MET A 35 -0.56 -7.72 -6.50
C MET A 35 0.06 -6.37 -6.91
N ASN A 36 0.26 -6.14 -8.21
CA ASN A 36 0.82 -4.88 -8.71
C ASN A 36 -0.05 -3.67 -8.37
N ASP A 37 -1.36 -3.86 -8.39
CA ASP A 37 -2.35 -2.85 -8.03
C ASP A 37 -2.27 -2.52 -6.53
N ARG A 38 -2.16 -3.54 -5.67
CA ARG A 38 -1.89 -3.38 -4.24
C ARG A 38 -0.60 -2.61 -3.99
N ASN A 39 0.47 -2.98 -4.68
CA ASN A 39 1.77 -2.33 -4.50
C ASN A 39 1.75 -0.86 -4.93
N ARG A 40 1.05 -0.53 -6.02
CA ARG A 40 0.85 0.87 -6.46
C ARG A 40 0.03 1.65 -5.45
N LEU A 41 -1.02 1.04 -4.91
CA LEU A 41 -1.86 1.67 -3.89
C LEU A 41 -1.06 1.93 -2.61
N GLY A 42 -0.32 0.93 -2.11
CA GLY A 42 0.54 1.06 -0.93
C GLY A 42 1.59 2.16 -1.06
N TYR A 43 2.29 2.21 -2.20
CA TYR A 43 3.28 3.25 -2.47
C TYR A 43 2.68 4.66 -2.50
N ASN A 44 1.51 4.81 -3.14
CA ASN A 44 0.84 6.10 -3.22
C ASN A 44 0.30 6.58 -1.86
N LEU A 45 -0.22 5.67 -1.04
CA LEU A 45 -0.64 5.98 0.33
C LEU A 45 0.55 6.33 1.22
N PHE A 46 1.70 5.67 1.02
CA PHE A 46 2.92 6.03 1.71
C PHE A 46 3.39 7.45 1.34
N LYS A 47 3.33 7.83 0.06
CA LYS A 47 3.60 9.21 -0.39
C LYS A 47 2.65 10.22 0.25
N TYR A 48 1.35 9.89 0.31
CA TYR A 48 0.37 10.72 1.00
C TYR A 48 0.74 10.91 2.47
N MET A 49 1.16 9.85 3.16
CA MET A 49 1.59 9.92 4.56
C MET A 49 2.90 10.70 4.75
N SER A 50 3.76 10.68 3.73
CA SER A 50 5.02 11.44 3.68
C SER A 50 4.82 12.91 3.30
N GLY A 51 3.59 13.32 2.93
CA GLY A 51 3.24 14.70 2.58
C GLY A 51 3.44 15.07 1.11
N GLU A 52 3.78 14.10 0.24
CA GLU A 52 4.05 14.30 -1.20
C GLU A 52 2.98 13.67 -2.11
N GLY A 53 1.85 13.22 -1.56
CA GLY A 53 0.84 12.45 -2.30
C GLY A 53 -0.56 13.04 -2.26
N ASP A 54 -1.41 12.54 -3.16
CA ASP A 54 -2.84 12.85 -3.22
C ASP A 54 -3.66 12.05 -2.22
N SER A 55 -4.86 12.56 -1.89
CA SER A 55 -5.80 11.88 -1.00
C SER A 55 -6.15 10.45 -1.47
N PRO A 56 -6.41 9.51 -0.56
CA PRO A 56 -6.74 8.12 -0.91
C PRO A 56 -7.91 7.99 -1.87
N GLU A 57 -8.90 8.88 -1.81
CA GLU A 57 -10.03 8.92 -2.74
C GLU A 57 -9.60 9.22 -4.19
N ILE A 58 -8.66 10.15 -4.36
CA ILE A 58 -8.08 10.49 -5.67
C ILE A 58 -7.23 9.33 -6.14
N LEU A 59 -6.46 8.71 -5.25
CA LEU A 59 -5.61 7.56 -5.58
C LEU A 59 -6.42 6.34 -6.06
N VAL A 60 -7.56 6.03 -5.43
CA VAL A 60 -8.42 4.92 -5.86
C VAL A 60 -9.14 5.23 -7.18
N LYS A 61 -9.36 6.52 -7.51
CA LYS A 61 -9.92 6.95 -8.80
C LYS A 61 -8.86 7.01 -9.92
N SER A 62 -7.67 7.51 -9.60
CA SER A 62 -6.53 7.74 -10.51
C SER A 62 -5.79 6.45 -10.86
N THR A 63 -5.51 5.64 -9.84
CA THR A 63 -4.90 4.34 -10.04
C THR A 63 -5.99 3.47 -10.66
N LYS A 64 -5.81 2.99 -11.89
CA LYS A 64 -6.79 2.14 -12.60
C LYS A 64 -6.83 0.73 -11.99
N ILE A 65 -7.20 0.64 -10.72
CA ILE A 65 -7.16 -0.58 -9.91
C ILE A 65 -8.35 -1.46 -10.25
N LYS A 66 -8.14 -2.77 -10.38
CA LYS A 66 -9.26 -3.72 -10.41
C LYS A 66 -9.71 -4.00 -8.98
N ILE A 67 -10.89 -3.50 -8.66
CA ILE A 67 -11.57 -3.79 -7.39
C ILE A 67 -12.65 -4.83 -7.66
N VAL A 68 -12.69 -5.86 -6.82
CA VAL A 68 -13.64 -6.96 -6.89
C VAL A 68 -14.45 -6.98 -5.58
N GLY A 69 -15.78 -7.03 -5.70
CA GLY A 69 -16.68 -7.17 -4.56
C GLY A 69 -16.88 -5.93 -3.67
N MET A 70 -16.33 -4.76 -4.03
CA MET A 70 -16.54 -3.49 -3.30
C MET A 70 -16.50 -2.30 -4.26
N THR A 71 -17.12 -1.18 -3.86
CA THR A 71 -17.00 0.07 -4.62
C THR A 71 -15.69 0.81 -4.30
N LYS A 72 -15.24 1.64 -5.25
CA LYS A 72 -14.05 2.49 -5.12
C LYS A 72 -14.10 3.39 -3.89
N GLU A 73 -15.29 3.88 -3.56
CA GLU A 73 -15.52 4.85 -2.48
C GLU A 73 -15.47 4.18 -1.11
N GLU A 74 -16.08 3.00 -0.96
CA GLU A 74 -15.99 2.22 0.27
C GLU A 74 -14.55 1.78 0.58
N LEU A 75 -13.80 1.39 -0.45
CA LEU A 75 -12.40 1.01 -0.28
C LEU A 75 -11.55 2.23 0.14
N ALA A 76 -11.81 3.41 -0.44
CA ALA A 76 -11.15 4.65 -0.03
C ALA A 76 -11.51 5.06 1.42
N ALA A 77 -12.77 4.92 1.82
CA ALA A 77 -13.23 5.23 3.18
C ALA A 77 -12.58 4.30 4.23
N LYS A 78 -12.46 3.00 3.91
CA LYS A 78 -11.78 2.04 4.79
C LYS A 78 -10.26 2.29 4.87
N LEU A 79 -9.62 2.57 3.74
CA LEU A 79 -8.20 2.92 3.70
C LEU A 79 -7.91 4.22 4.46
N THR A 80 -8.75 5.25 4.33
CA THR A 80 -8.57 6.50 5.10
C THR A 80 -8.72 6.27 6.60
N ALA A 81 -9.65 5.41 7.02
CA ALA A 81 -9.80 5.03 8.43
C ALA A 81 -8.56 4.28 8.95
N ASP A 82 -8.06 3.30 8.20
CA ASP A 82 -6.86 2.53 8.56
C ASP A 82 -5.59 3.39 8.54
N LEU A 83 -5.48 4.35 7.61
CA LEU A 83 -4.36 5.30 7.58
C LEU A 83 -4.39 6.26 8.77
N LYS A 84 -5.56 6.61 9.30
CA LYS A 84 -5.65 7.41 10.55
C LYS A 84 -5.16 6.64 11.78
N THR A 85 -5.20 5.31 11.75
CA THR A 85 -4.59 4.48 12.80
C THR A 85 -3.08 4.39 12.70
N VAL A 86 -2.50 4.69 11.53
CA VAL A 86 -1.05 4.86 11.36
C VAL A 86 -0.66 6.21 11.96
N LYS A 87 -0.28 6.20 13.24
CA LYS A 87 0.26 7.39 13.90
C LYS A 87 1.71 7.61 13.48
N LYS A 88 1.99 8.87 13.15
CA LYS A 88 3.31 9.43 12.89
C LYS A 88 4.26 9.28 14.06
#